data_AF-A0A9K3INT0-F1
#
_entry.id   AF-A0A9K3INT0-F1
#
_cell.length_a   1.000
_cell.length_b   1.000
_cell.length_c   1.000
_cell.angle_alpha   90.00
_cell.angle_beta   90.00
_cell.angle_gamma   90.00
#
_symmetry.space_group_name_H-M   'P 1'
#
loop_
_entity.id
_entity.type
_entity.pdbx_description
1 polymer ?
#
loop_
_entity_poly.entity_id
_entity_poly.type
_entity_poly.pdbx_seq_one_letter_code
_entity_poly.pdbx_strand_id
1 'polypeptide(L)'
;MSLSELNFLGTFNVSYNNLIGRVPTGTQVQSFNESSFFGNKLCGSPLTNDCVHVDKPDTTSDQKKDGGSHKVDWGLIISIVLGFITGFWVIVVSLMLNRSWRITYFRLLRKLIKVKGL
;
A
#
# COMPACT_ATOMS: atom_id res chain seq x y z
N MET A 1 -23.83 10.02 -12.04
CA MET A 1 -22.70 10.84 -12.48
C MET A 1 -21.61 9.94 -13.03
N SER A 2 -21.81 9.52 -14.27
CA SER A 2 -20.83 8.77 -15.06
C SER A 2 -20.28 9.69 -16.15
N LEU A 3 -19.05 9.45 -16.61
CA LEU A 3 -18.54 10.10 -17.83
C LEU A 3 -19.42 9.80 -19.05
N SER A 4 -20.20 8.72 -18.99
CA SER A 4 -21.20 8.38 -20.00
C SER A 4 -22.46 9.26 -19.99
N GLU A 5 -22.53 10.30 -19.15
CA GLU A 5 -23.66 11.22 -19.09
C GLU A 5 -23.29 12.63 -19.60
N LEU A 6 -22.02 12.85 -20.00
CA LEU A 6 -21.55 14.13 -20.52
C LEU A 6 -21.82 14.26 -22.03
N ASN A 7 -22.49 15.37 -22.40
CA ASN A 7 -22.84 15.71 -23.80
C ASN A 7 -22.19 17.02 -24.30
N PHE A 8 -21.25 17.60 -23.54
CA PHE A 8 -20.68 18.94 -23.83
C PHE A 8 -19.15 18.94 -24.01
N LEU A 9 -18.53 17.77 -24.16
CA LEU A 9 -17.08 17.63 -24.33
C LEU A 9 -16.66 18.09 -25.74
N GLY A 10 -15.96 19.21 -25.85
CA GLY A 10 -15.40 19.66 -27.14
C GLY A 10 -14.08 18.97 -27.51
N THR A 11 -13.26 18.65 -26.52
CA THR A 11 -11.99 17.92 -26.68
C THR A 11 -11.84 16.91 -25.54
N PHE A 12 -11.29 15.74 -25.85
CA PHE A 12 -11.08 14.68 -24.89
C PHE A 12 -9.79 13.93 -25.26
N ASN A 13 -8.80 13.99 -24.39
CA ASN A 13 -7.53 13.29 -24.53
C ASN A 13 -7.14 12.71 -23.17
N VAL A 14 -7.07 11.38 -23.11
CA VAL A 14 -6.66 10.60 -21.94
C VAL A 14 -5.47 9.70 -22.27
N SER A 15 -4.73 10.01 -23.33
CA SER A 15 -3.58 9.22 -23.77
C SER A 15 -2.49 9.16 -22.70
N TYR A 16 -1.71 8.08 -22.72
CA TYR A 16 -0.60 7.80 -21.81
C TYR A 16 -0.95 7.90 -20.33
N ASN A 17 -2.16 7.47 -19.97
CA ASN A 17 -2.57 7.26 -18.59
C ASN A 17 -2.56 5.75 -18.27
N ASN A 18 -2.83 5.41 -17.01
CA ASN A 18 -2.92 4.03 -16.57
C ASN A 18 -4.39 3.57 -16.40
N LEU A 19 -5.26 3.98 -17.33
CA LEU A 19 -6.69 3.61 -17.31
C LEU A 19 -6.86 2.15 -17.75
N ILE A 20 -7.81 1.44 -17.12
CA ILE A 20 -8.08 0.02 -17.35
C ILE A 20 -9.59 -0.19 -17.53
N GLY A 21 -9.99 -0.97 -18.53
CA GLY A 21 -11.37 -1.40 -18.71
C GLY A 21 -12.00 -0.95 -20.03
N ARG A 22 -13.34 -1.01 -20.11
CA ARG A 22 -14.08 -0.72 -21.34
C ARG A 22 -14.33 0.78 -21.49
N VAL A 23 -14.13 1.31 -22.71
CA VAL A 23 -14.54 2.68 -23.05
C VAL A 23 -16.07 2.78 -22.98
N PRO A 24 -16.65 3.80 -22.29
CA PRO A 24 -18.09 3.92 -22.14
C PRO A 24 -18.81 3.99 -23.50
N THR A 25 -19.78 3.10 -23.70
CA THR A 25 -20.55 3.00 -24.94
C THR A 25 -21.69 4.02 -24.99
N GLY A 26 -21.97 4.60 -26.16
CA GLY A 26 -23.16 5.44 -26.39
C GLY A 26 -23.00 6.92 -26.02
N THR A 27 -21.77 7.44 -25.97
CA THR A 27 -21.49 8.83 -25.59
C THR A 27 -20.57 9.57 -26.54
N GLN A 28 -20.48 10.89 -26.35
CA GLN A 28 -19.51 11.73 -27.06
C GLN A 28 -18.07 11.23 -26.92
N VAL A 29 -17.74 10.49 -25.85
CA VAL A 29 -16.42 9.87 -25.64
C VAL A 29 -16.01 8.97 -26.82
N GLN A 30 -16.96 8.25 -27.44
CA GLN A 30 -16.67 7.37 -28.59
C GLN A 30 -16.43 8.12 -29.90
N SER A 31 -16.81 9.40 -29.97
CA SER A 31 -16.60 10.25 -31.15
C SER A 31 -15.18 10.81 -31.25
N PHE A 32 -14.40 10.70 -30.18
CA PHE A 32 -13.00 11.14 -30.17
C PHE A 32 -12.08 10.10 -30.81
N ASN A 33 -10.98 10.58 -31.40
CA ASN A 33 -10.01 9.76 -32.10
C ASN A 33 -9.37 8.72 -31.16
N GLU A 34 -9.08 7.52 -31.68
CA GLU A 34 -8.35 6.46 -30.98
C GLU A 34 -7.04 6.95 -30.34
N SER A 35 -6.39 7.95 -30.97
CA SER A 35 -5.17 8.55 -30.44
C SER A 35 -5.33 9.16 -29.05
N SER A 36 -6.52 9.66 -28.73
CA SER A 36 -6.86 10.16 -27.40
C SER A 36 -6.87 9.08 -26.31
N PHE A 37 -6.77 7.81 -26.68
CA PHE A 37 -6.83 6.67 -25.75
C PHE A 37 -5.54 5.84 -25.73
N PHE A 38 -4.54 6.17 -26.56
CA PHE A 38 -3.28 5.43 -26.62
C PHE A 38 -2.57 5.34 -25.27
N GLY A 39 -1.74 4.31 -25.08
CA GLY A 39 -0.93 4.15 -23.87
C GLY A 39 -1.71 3.73 -22.62
N ASN A 40 -3.01 3.42 -22.73
CA ASN A 40 -3.84 2.89 -21.65
C ASN A 40 -4.18 1.41 -21.87
N LYS A 41 -4.63 0.69 -20.83
CA LYS A 41 -5.16 -0.69 -20.91
C LYS A 41 -6.68 -0.68 -21.15
N LEU A 42 -7.13 0.11 -22.12
CA LEU A 42 -8.54 0.26 -22.48
C LEU A 42 -8.93 -0.69 -23.63
N CYS A 43 -10.21 -1.06 -23.69
CA CYS A 43 -10.78 -1.90 -24.74
C CYS A 43 -12.17 -1.39 -25.17
N GLY A 44 -12.63 -1.81 -26.35
CA GLY A 44 -13.88 -1.39 -26.98
C GLY A 44 -13.75 -0.09 -27.78
N SER A 45 -14.74 0.17 -28.64
CA SER A 45 -14.75 1.32 -29.55
C SER A 45 -14.55 2.65 -28.82
N PRO A 46 -13.70 3.56 -29.33
CA PRO A 46 -13.16 3.57 -30.69
C PRO A 46 -11.90 2.70 -30.90
N LEU A 47 -11.29 2.14 -29.86
CA LEU A 47 -10.08 1.32 -30.04
C LEU A 47 -10.41 0.00 -30.76
N THR A 48 -9.46 -0.48 -31.57
CA THR A 48 -9.56 -1.78 -32.28
C THR A 48 -9.48 -2.99 -31.34
N ASN A 49 -9.11 -2.79 -30.08
CA ASN A 49 -9.00 -3.87 -29.08
C ASN A 49 -10.37 -4.22 -28.54
N ASP A 50 -10.97 -5.31 -29.01
CA ASP A 50 -12.22 -5.82 -28.43
C ASP A 50 -12.03 -6.27 -26.98
N CYS A 51 -12.97 -5.88 -26.11
CA CYS A 51 -12.99 -6.39 -24.75
C CYS A 51 -13.42 -7.85 -24.76
N VAL A 52 -12.53 -8.76 -24.40
CA VAL A 52 -12.88 -10.17 -24.18
C VAL A 52 -13.96 -10.24 -23.09
N HIS A 53 -15.17 -10.65 -23.47
CA HIS A 53 -16.23 -10.96 -22.52
C HIS A 53 -15.87 -12.29 -21.87
N VAL A 54 -15.29 -12.23 -20.68
CA VAL A 54 -15.11 -13.44 -19.86
C VAL A 54 -16.43 -13.70 -19.15
N ASP A 55 -17.33 -14.40 -19.83
CA ASP A 55 -18.43 -15.09 -19.18
C ASP A 55 -17.82 -16.24 -18.36
N LYS A 56 -17.87 -16.09 -17.02
CA LYS A 56 -17.31 -16.98 -15.99
C LYS A 56 -17.82 -18.43 -16.10
N PRO A 57 -17.08 -19.48 -15.68
CA PRO A 57 -16.98 -19.79 -14.24
C PRO A 57 -15.62 -20.40 -13.78
N ASP A 58 -15.49 -20.46 -12.46
CA ASP A 58 -14.60 -21.32 -11.66
C ASP A 58 -13.08 -21.14 -11.64
N THR A 59 -12.63 -20.73 -10.45
CA THR A 59 -11.61 -21.42 -9.64
C THR A 59 -10.41 -21.96 -10.40
N THR A 60 -9.33 -21.18 -10.45
CA THR A 60 -8.02 -21.57 -9.91
C THR A 60 -7.18 -20.30 -9.87
N SER A 61 -6.53 -20.12 -8.73
CA SER A 61 -5.44 -19.19 -8.51
C SER A 61 -4.50 -19.12 -9.72
N ASP A 62 -4.40 -17.98 -10.37
CA ASP A 62 -3.09 -17.50 -10.77
C ASP A 62 -3.06 -16.00 -11.00
N GLN A 63 -1.92 -15.46 -10.60
CA GLN A 63 -1.66 -14.08 -10.27
C GLN A 63 -1.87 -13.15 -11.48
N LYS A 64 -2.78 -12.19 -11.36
CA LYS A 64 -2.80 -11.01 -12.22
C LYS A 64 -2.58 -9.76 -11.38
N LYS A 65 -1.31 -9.45 -11.15
CA LYS A 65 -0.88 -8.11 -10.74
C LYS A 65 -1.07 -7.18 -11.94
N ASP A 66 -1.90 -6.17 -11.77
CA ASP A 66 -1.57 -4.77 -12.07
C ASP A 66 -2.86 -3.94 -12.21
N GLY A 67 -3.19 -3.24 -11.14
CA GLY A 67 -4.26 -2.27 -11.11
C GLY A 67 -4.12 -1.41 -9.86
N GLY A 68 -3.42 -0.28 -10.00
CA GLY A 68 -3.45 0.89 -9.12
C GLY A 68 -3.61 0.63 -7.62
N SER A 69 -2.62 0.01 -6.98
CA SER A 69 -2.53 0.04 -5.52
C SER A 69 -1.52 1.10 -5.13
N HIS A 70 -1.88 1.98 -4.19
CA HIS A 70 -0.91 2.53 -3.26
C HIS A 70 -0.11 1.32 -2.76
N LYS A 71 1.07 1.08 -3.33
CA LYS A 71 1.92 -0.04 -2.96
C LYS A 71 2.41 0.32 -1.57
N VAL A 72 1.66 -0.09 -0.57
CA VAL A 72 2.12 -0.12 0.80
C VAL A 72 3.40 -0.93 0.77
N ASP A 73 4.53 -0.24 0.97
CA ASP A 73 5.82 -0.87 1.05
C ASP A 73 5.81 -1.74 2.30
N TRP A 74 5.46 -3.01 2.11
CA TRP A 74 5.41 -4.01 3.17
C TRP A 74 6.71 -4.06 3.98
N GLY A 75 7.85 -3.78 3.33
CA GLY A 75 9.14 -3.63 4.00
C GLY A 75 9.20 -2.45 4.99
N LEU A 76 8.60 -1.31 4.64
CA LEU A 76 8.54 -0.13 5.52
C LEU A 76 7.64 -0.42 6.73
N ILE A 77 6.49 -1.06 6.49
CA ILE A 77 5.57 -1.48 7.56
C ILE A 77 6.25 -2.45 8.53
N ILE A 78 6.92 -3.48 8.01
CA ILE A 78 7.65 -4.46 8.83
C ILE A 78 8.77 -3.76 9.62
N SER A 79 9.49 -2.84 8.99
CA SER A 79 10.55 -2.07 9.65
C SER A 79 10.02 -1.21 10.79
N ILE A 80 8.87 -0.55 10.63
CA ILE A 80 8.24 0.26 11.67
C ILE A 80 7.85 -0.63 12.85
N VAL A 81 7.17 -1.75 12.59
CA VAL A 81 6.70 -2.67 13.63
C VAL A 81 7.89 -3.26 14.39
N LEU A 82 8.92 -3.71 13.68
CA LEU A 82 10.13 -4.27 14.29
C LEU A 82 10.90 -3.21 15.09
N GLY A 83 11.00 -1.98 14.56
CA GLY A 83 11.62 -0.84 15.24
C GLY A 83 10.89 -0.47 16.53
N PHE A 84 9.56 -0.49 16.53
CA PHE A 84 8.76 -0.21 17.72
C PHE A 84 8.96 -1.27 18.80
N ILE A 85 8.91 -2.56 18.43
CA ILE A 85 9.13 -3.67 19.37
C ILE A 85 10.53 -3.55 19.98
N THR A 86 11.57 -3.50 19.14
CA THR A 86 12.97 -3.45 19.60
C THR A 86 13.24 -2.22 20.46
N GLY A 87 12.79 -1.03 20.05
CA GLY A 87 12.94 0.20 20.81
C GLY A 87 12.22 0.17 22.17
N PHE A 88 10.98 -0.32 22.19
CA PHE A 88 10.22 -0.47 23.44
C PHE A 88 10.93 -1.41 24.42
N TRP A 89 11.39 -2.58 23.95
CA TRP A 89 12.11 -3.53 24.79
C TRP A 89 13.45 -2.97 25.30
N VAL A 90 14.21 -2.25 24.48
CA VAL A 90 15.47 -1.61 24.92
C VAL A 90 15.21 -0.60 26.03
N ILE A 91 14.17 0.23 25.91
CA ILE A 91 13.81 1.22 26.94
C ILE A 91 13.34 0.51 28.22
N VAL A 92 12.46 -0.49 28.10
CA VAL A 92 11.93 -1.25 29.24
C VAL A 92 13.07 -1.99 29.97
N VAL A 93 13.95 -2.67 29.24
CA VAL A 93 15.11 -3.37 29.82
C VAL A 93 16.06 -2.36 30.46
N SER A 94 16.36 -1.23 29.81
CA SER A 94 17.21 -0.19 30.40
C SER A 94 16.62 0.39 31.68
N LEU A 95 15.30 0.65 31.71
CA LEU A 95 14.61 1.15 32.89
C LEU A 95 14.55 0.10 34.01
N MET A 96 14.29 -1.17 33.65
CA MET A 96 14.29 -2.32 34.56
C MET A 96 15.68 -2.57 35.13
N LEU A 97 16.73 -2.51 34.31
CA LEU A 97 18.11 -2.59 34.76
C LEU A 97 18.45 -1.37 35.59
N ASN A 98 18.06 -0.13 35.26
CA ASN A 98 18.35 1.02 36.11
C ASN A 98 17.65 0.92 37.50
N ARG A 99 16.36 0.56 37.54
CA ARG A 99 15.64 0.28 38.80
C ARG A 99 16.24 -0.91 39.55
N SER A 100 16.50 -2.02 38.87
CA SER A 100 17.03 -3.25 39.46
C SER A 100 18.50 -3.15 39.84
N TRP A 101 19.30 -2.39 39.10
CA TRP A 101 20.70 -2.07 39.39
C TRP A 101 20.77 -1.08 40.51
N ARG A 102 19.89 -0.09 40.61
CA ARG A 102 19.81 0.76 41.81
C ARG A 102 19.51 -0.09 43.04
N ILE A 103 18.53 -0.99 42.94
CA ILE A 103 18.18 -1.91 44.04
C ILE A 103 19.33 -2.88 44.32
N THR A 104 19.98 -3.44 43.30
CA THR A 104 21.10 -4.38 43.44
C THR A 104 22.34 -3.69 43.98
N TYR A 105 22.62 -2.47 43.53
CA TYR A 105 23.67 -1.58 44.03
C TYR A 105 23.43 -1.26 45.50
N PHE A 106 22.21 -0.86 45.90
CA PHE A 106 21.88 -0.70 47.32
C PHE A 106 21.99 -2.01 48.12
N ARG A 107 21.58 -3.15 47.55
CA ARG A 107 21.73 -4.46 48.21
C ARG A 107 23.20 -4.85 48.34
N LEU A 108 24.02 -4.63 47.32
CA LEU A 108 25.45 -4.89 47.30
C LEU A 108 26.17 -3.96 48.26
N LEU A 109 25.88 -2.65 48.23
CA LEU A 109 26.41 -1.69 49.20
C LEU A 109 26.02 -2.07 50.62
N ARG A 110 24.76 -2.42 50.90
CA ARG A 110 24.36 -2.92 52.22
C ARG A 110 25.10 -4.20 52.61
N LYS A 111 25.30 -5.13 51.68
CA LYS A 111 26.11 -6.33 51.92
C LYS A 111 27.56 -5.99 52.22
N LEU A 112 28.17 -5.08 51.46
CA LEU A 112 29.55 -4.64 51.66
C LEU A 112 29.72 -3.86 52.97
N ILE A 113 28.77 -3.00 53.34
CA ILE A 113 28.77 -2.29 54.62
C ILE A 113 28.60 -3.27 55.80
N LYS A 114 27.75 -4.30 55.64
CA LYS A 114 27.56 -5.34 56.65
C LYS A 114 28.76 -6.29 56.77
N VAL A 115 29.48 -6.52 55.67
CA VAL A 115 30.71 -7.34 55.64
C VAL A 115 31.93 -6.56 56.14
N LYS A 116 31.98 -5.23 55.95
CA LYS A 116 33.00 -4.33 56.48
C LYS A 116 32.68 -3.79 57.89
N GLY A 117 31.62 -4.30 58.52
CA GLY A 117 31.16 -3.93 59.86
C GLY A 117 31.52 -4.98 60.92
N LEU A 118 32.76 -5.47 60.84
CA LEU A 118 33.57 -6.05 61.90
C LEU A 118 34.89 -5.28 61.89
#